data_AF-A0A368G3C7-F1
#
_entry.id   AF-A0A368G3C7-F1
#
_cell.length_a   1.000
_cell.length_b   1.000
_cell.length_c   1.000
_cell.angle_alpha   90.00
_cell.angle_beta   90.00
_cell.angle_gamma   90.00
#
_symmetry.space_group_name_H-M   'P 1'
#
loop_
_entity.id
_entity.type
_entity.pdbx_description
1 polymer ?
#
loop_
_entity_poly.entity_id
_entity_poly.type
_entity_poly.pdbx_seq_one_letter_code
_entity_poly.pdbx_strand_id
1 'polypeptide(L)'
;MNIVVSGNLNISLLTTRKAHCRKKNLEFLAKAINDRFKVNVVPTSRDDMELQPGSRKCSGTAARITTARAYHHLTLLVNADLLVLSTSLRSPYKEYINTNASRSVRAPAVGFLKQDDASAEVDSVRETVIQQFSKQFEECVVTDVDVDEELKKNKQVVENLSFLKDWNWIFGKTPKFWFEDGNRKQYIEAGVIKECSLGRVGERFEP
;
A
#
# COMPACT_ATOMS: atom_id res chain seq x y z
N MET A 1 -6.94 -8.00 -14.51
CA MET A 1 -5.54 -8.42 -14.34
C MET A 1 -5.27 -8.50 -12.84
N ASN A 2 -5.35 -9.70 -12.24
CA ASN A 2 -5.04 -9.88 -10.83
C ASN A 2 -3.52 -9.92 -10.68
N ILE A 3 -2.92 -8.77 -10.38
CA ILE A 3 -1.50 -8.72 -10.03
C ILE A 3 -1.40 -9.18 -8.57
N VAL A 4 -1.34 -10.49 -8.35
CA VAL A 4 -0.88 -11.03 -7.07
C VAL A 4 0.62 -10.83 -7.04
N VAL A 5 1.09 -9.78 -6.36
CA VAL A 5 2.52 -9.57 -6.13
C VAL A 5 2.94 -10.51 -4.99
N SER A 6 3.23 -11.77 -5.32
CA SER A 6 3.63 -12.82 -4.37
C SER A 6 4.90 -12.50 -3.56
N GLY A 7 5.61 -11.42 -3.89
CA GLY A 7 6.82 -10.95 -3.22
C GLY A 7 6.66 -9.74 -2.30
N ASN A 8 5.44 -9.23 -2.08
CA ASN A 8 5.17 -8.08 -1.22
C ASN A 8 4.33 -8.50 0.00
N LEU A 9 4.86 -8.31 1.20
CA LEU A 9 4.17 -8.60 2.46
C LEU A 9 3.45 -7.35 2.97
N ASN A 10 2.14 -7.46 3.23
CA ASN A 10 1.36 -6.37 3.83
C ASN A 10 1.17 -6.63 5.32
N ILE A 11 1.50 -5.63 6.15
CA ILE A 11 1.41 -5.72 7.62
C ILE A 11 0.50 -4.59 8.10
N SER A 12 -0.47 -4.91 8.97
CA SER A 12 -1.34 -3.92 9.62
C SER A 12 -1.29 -4.08 11.13
N LEU A 13 -0.90 -3.01 11.82
CA LEU A 13 -0.83 -2.93 13.28
C LEU A 13 -1.99 -2.08 13.78
N LEU A 14 -2.97 -2.73 14.42
CA LEU A 14 -4.17 -2.09 14.97
C LEU A 14 -3.94 -1.79 16.44
N THR A 15 -4.13 -0.53 16.84
CA THR A 15 -3.93 -0.07 18.21
C THR A 15 -5.06 0.85 18.65
N THR A 16 -5.11 1.18 19.94
CA THR A 16 -5.87 2.36 20.37
C THR A 16 -5.20 3.63 19.83
N ARG A 17 -5.94 4.75 19.79
CA ARG A 17 -5.36 6.05 19.42
C ARG A 17 -4.19 6.45 20.34
N LYS A 18 -4.30 6.20 21.65
CA LYS A 18 -3.27 6.54 22.65
C LYS A 18 -1.98 5.75 22.44
N ALA A 19 -2.08 4.49 22.03
CA ALA A 19 -0.93 3.61 21.84
C ALA A 19 -0.30 3.74 20.43
N HIS A 20 -0.91 4.46 19.51
CA HIS A 20 -0.44 4.55 18.13
C HIS A 20 0.90 5.30 18.02
N CYS A 21 1.94 4.62 17.55
CA CYS A 21 3.24 5.22 17.30
C CYS A 21 3.92 4.56 16.10
N ARG A 22 3.90 5.24 14.94
CA ARG A 22 4.50 4.72 13.69
C ARG A 22 5.99 4.45 13.82
N LYS A 23 6.74 5.39 14.40
CA LYS A 23 8.18 5.26 14.62
C LYS A 23 8.53 3.98 15.40
N LYS A 24 7.88 3.75 16.55
CA LYS A 24 8.10 2.53 17.35
C LYS A 24 7.78 1.25 16.58
N ASN A 25 6.70 1.27 15.79
CA ASN A 25 6.32 0.12 14.96
C ASN A 25 7.40 -0.20 13.92
N LEU A 26 7.96 0.82 13.26
CA LEU A 26 9.02 0.65 12.25
C LEU A 26 10.35 0.24 12.86
N GLU A 27 10.72 0.81 14.00
CA GLU A 27 11.94 0.41 14.74
C GLU A 27 11.86 -1.05 15.16
N PHE A 28 10.71 -1.50 15.67
CA PHE A 28 10.47 -2.89 16.00
C PHE A 28 10.61 -3.81 14.77
N LEU A 29 9.93 -3.49 13.67
CA LEU A 29 9.97 -4.31 12.45
C LEU A 29 11.36 -4.37 11.85
N ALA A 30 12.05 -3.24 11.74
CA ALA A 30 13.43 -3.18 11.25
C ALA A 30 14.36 -4.04 12.11
N LYS A 31 14.23 -3.96 13.44
CA LYS A 31 15.00 -4.80 14.37
C LYS A 31 14.72 -6.29 14.15
N ALA A 32 13.44 -6.69 14.12
CA ALA A 32 13.04 -8.09 13.93
C ALA A 32 13.60 -8.68 12.63
N ILE A 33 13.60 -7.89 11.55
CA ILE A 33 14.12 -8.30 10.24
C ILE A 33 15.66 -8.40 10.28
N ASN A 34 16.35 -7.38 10.79
CA ASN A 34 17.82 -7.35 10.84
C ASN A 34 18.40 -8.41 11.79
N ASP A 35 17.69 -8.77 12.87
CA ASP A 35 18.12 -9.83 13.79
C ASP A 35 18.10 -11.21 13.11
N ARG A 36 17.20 -11.43 12.14
CA ARG A 36 16.98 -12.73 11.50
C ARG A 36 17.70 -12.89 10.15
N PHE A 37 17.79 -11.81 9.38
CA PHE A 37 18.31 -11.81 8.02
C PHE A 37 19.53 -10.89 7.92
N LYS A 38 20.48 -11.24 7.07
CA LYS A 38 21.71 -10.47 6.79
C LYS A 38 21.41 -9.26 5.90
N VAL A 39 20.53 -8.39 6.38
CA VAL A 39 20.10 -7.15 5.73
C VAL A 39 20.32 -5.98 6.68
N ASN A 40 20.27 -4.76 6.16
CA ASN A 40 20.33 -3.54 6.97
C ASN A 40 19.13 -2.64 6.63
N VAL A 41 17.98 -2.97 7.22
CA VAL A 41 16.75 -2.18 7.11
C VAL A 41 16.73 -1.10 8.19
N VAL A 42 16.49 0.14 7.78
CA VAL A 42 16.39 1.28 8.71
C VAL A 42 15.10 2.09 8.46
N PRO A 43 14.41 2.55 9.52
CA PRO A 43 13.35 3.54 9.38
C PRO A 43 13.89 4.88 8.88
N THR A 44 13.12 5.57 8.05
CA THR A 44 13.44 6.91 7.55
C THR A 44 12.68 7.99 8.34
N SER A 45 13.09 9.25 8.18
CA SER A 45 12.40 10.41 8.79
C SER A 45 10.96 10.61 8.32
N ARG A 46 10.57 9.96 7.22
CA ARG A 46 9.22 10.01 6.64
C ARG A 46 8.31 8.86 7.06
N ASP A 47 8.70 8.09 8.08
CA ASP A 47 8.00 6.88 8.48
C ASP A 47 7.90 5.84 7.33
N ASP A 48 8.93 5.73 6.48
CA ASP A 48 9.14 4.62 5.53
C ASP A 48 10.30 3.73 6.02
N MET A 49 10.62 2.61 5.35
CA MET A 49 11.90 1.89 5.58
C MET A 49 12.70 1.68 4.30
N GLU A 50 14.02 1.66 4.46
CA GLU A 50 14.98 1.48 3.37
C GLU A 50 16.10 0.50 3.74
N LEU A 51 16.65 -0.16 2.72
CA LEU A 51 17.85 -0.98 2.80
C LEU A 51 19.10 -0.11 2.64
N GLN A 52 20.10 -0.40 3.46
CA GLN A 52 21.42 0.21 3.44
C GLN A 52 22.52 -0.82 3.10
N PRO A 53 23.59 -0.41 2.39
CA PRO A 53 23.81 0.91 1.81
C PRO A 53 22.88 1.22 0.61
N GLY A 54 22.81 2.50 0.24
CA GLY A 54 22.19 2.97 -1.01
C GLY A 54 20.76 3.48 -0.88
N SER A 55 20.21 3.62 0.32
CA SER A 55 18.87 4.18 0.59
C SER A 55 17.80 3.65 -0.36
N ARG A 56 17.76 2.32 -0.52
CA ARG A 56 16.80 1.61 -1.38
C ARG A 56 15.51 1.40 -0.60
N LYS A 57 14.44 2.13 -0.93
CA LYS A 57 13.15 1.98 -0.26
C LYS A 57 12.64 0.54 -0.40
N CYS A 58 12.39 -0.13 0.72
CA CYS A 58 11.85 -1.49 0.78
C CYS A 58 10.49 -1.57 1.46
N SER A 59 10.05 -0.49 2.13
CA SER A 59 8.73 -0.42 2.75
C SER A 59 8.14 0.98 2.65
N GLY A 60 6.85 1.07 2.31
CA GLY A 60 6.05 2.27 2.37
C GLY A 60 4.95 2.14 3.41
N THR A 61 4.58 3.24 4.06
CA THR A 61 3.55 3.23 5.11
C THR A 61 2.39 4.17 4.86
N ALA A 62 1.28 3.89 5.52
CA ALA A 62 0.16 4.80 5.69
C ALA A 62 -0.58 4.46 7.00
N ALA A 63 -1.41 5.38 7.46
CA ALA A 63 -2.13 5.21 8.71
C ALA A 63 -3.50 5.87 8.64
N ARG A 64 -4.43 5.32 9.43
CA ARG A 64 -5.74 5.94 9.68
C ARG A 64 -5.97 6.00 11.17
N ILE A 65 -6.34 7.18 11.64
CA ILE A 65 -6.67 7.45 13.04
C ILE A 65 -8.15 7.85 13.09
N THR A 66 -8.88 7.20 13.98
CA THR A 66 -10.28 7.50 14.32
C THR A 66 -10.35 7.91 15.78
N THR A 67 -11.56 8.22 16.28
CA THR A 67 -11.75 8.68 17.67
C THR A 67 -11.13 7.74 18.71
N ALA A 68 -11.34 6.43 18.59
CA ALA A 68 -10.87 5.44 19.56
C ALA A 68 -9.73 4.55 19.06
N ARG A 69 -9.67 4.30 17.74
CA ARG A 69 -8.78 3.31 17.12
C ARG A 69 -7.85 3.96 16.13
N ALA A 70 -6.68 3.35 15.95
CA ALA A 70 -5.77 3.68 14.88
C ALA A 70 -5.24 2.40 14.26
N TYR A 71 -4.89 2.45 12.98
CA TYR A 71 -4.04 1.42 12.39
C TYR A 71 -2.90 2.05 11.62
N HIS A 72 -1.73 1.43 11.73
CA HIS A 72 -0.56 1.67 10.90
C HIS A 72 -0.45 0.48 9.94
N HIS A 73 -0.52 0.71 8.64
CA HIS A 73 -0.25 -0.34 7.67
C HIS A 73 1.00 -0.03 6.85
N LEU A 74 1.65 -1.08 6.39
CA LEU A 74 2.84 -0.97 5.56
C LEU A 74 2.96 -2.14 4.61
N THR A 75 3.71 -1.89 3.54
CA THR A 75 4.17 -2.90 2.59
C THR A 75 5.63 -3.22 2.89
N LEU A 76 6.07 -4.45 2.74
CA LEU A 76 7.47 -4.84 2.81
C LEU A 76 7.82 -5.66 1.57
N LEU A 77 8.68 -5.11 0.71
CA LEU A 77 9.16 -5.77 -0.48
C LEU A 77 10.17 -6.85 -0.06
N VAL A 78 9.76 -8.11 -0.15
CA VAL A 78 10.59 -9.25 0.25
C VAL A 78 11.28 -9.85 -0.98
N ASN A 79 10.51 -10.16 -2.03
CA ASN A 79 11.00 -10.73 -3.28
C ASN A 79 10.20 -10.15 -4.46
N ALA A 80 10.14 -8.82 -4.53
CA ALA A 80 9.27 -8.12 -5.48
C ALA A 80 9.89 -8.05 -6.88
N ASP A 81 9.08 -8.27 -7.91
CA ASP A 81 9.45 -7.94 -9.28
C ASP A 81 9.44 -6.41 -9.47
N LEU A 82 10.63 -5.83 -9.43
CA LEU A 82 10.81 -4.38 -9.55
C LEU A 82 10.46 -3.85 -10.94
N LEU A 83 10.55 -4.68 -12.00
CA LEU A 83 10.15 -4.29 -13.34
C LEU A 83 8.64 -4.11 -13.39
N VAL A 84 7.88 -5.12 -12.96
CA VAL A 84 6.40 -5.08 -12.89
C VAL A 84 5.94 -3.94 -11.99
N LEU A 85 6.59 -3.73 -10.84
CA LEU A 85 6.29 -2.60 -9.96
C LEU A 85 6.51 -1.26 -10.69
N SER A 86 7.65 -1.08 -11.34
CA SER A 86 7.99 0.17 -12.02
C SER A 86 7.07 0.49 -13.20
N THR A 87 6.64 -0.51 -13.96
CA THR A 87 5.74 -0.32 -15.11
C THR A 87 4.32 -0.03 -14.65
N SER A 88 3.85 -0.73 -13.62
CA SER A 88 2.49 -0.53 -13.06
C SER A 88 2.28 0.86 -12.45
N LEU A 89 3.34 1.49 -11.93
CA LEU A 89 3.28 2.82 -11.32
C LEU A 89 3.52 3.98 -12.31
N ARG A 90 3.89 3.68 -13.56
CA ARG A 90 4.12 4.68 -14.60
C ARG A 90 2.85 4.87 -15.43
N SER A 91 2.05 5.87 -15.06
CA SER A 91 0.91 6.30 -15.89
C SER A 91 1.40 6.95 -17.19
N PRO A 92 0.95 6.49 -18.38
CA PRO A 92 1.25 7.15 -19.64
C PRO A 92 0.51 8.49 -19.77
N TYR A 93 -0.52 8.72 -18.95
CA TYR A 93 -1.36 9.91 -19.03
C TYR A 93 -0.98 11.03 -18.07
N LYS A 94 0.11 10.86 -17.31
CA LYS A 94 0.50 11.78 -16.23
C LYS A 94 0.64 13.23 -16.71
N GLU A 95 1.19 13.43 -17.90
CA GLU A 95 1.46 14.77 -18.46
C GLU A 95 0.20 15.44 -19.04
N TYR A 96 -0.86 14.67 -19.30
CA TYR A 96 -2.15 15.16 -19.78
C TYR A 96 -3.13 15.51 -18.64
N ILE A 97 -2.80 15.15 -17.39
CA ILE A 97 -3.70 15.31 -16.24
C ILE A 97 -3.25 16.48 -15.37
N ASN A 98 -4.13 17.48 -15.24
CA ASN A 98 -3.99 18.59 -14.30
C ASN A 98 -4.95 18.41 -13.11
N THR A 99 -4.40 18.19 -11.92
CA THR A 99 -5.17 17.88 -10.71
C THR A 99 -4.48 18.39 -9.44
N ASN A 100 -5.30 18.63 -8.40
CA ASN A 100 -4.85 18.88 -7.03
C ASN A 100 -4.79 17.61 -6.16
N ALA A 101 -4.95 16.41 -6.76
CA ALA A 101 -4.80 15.16 -6.05
C ALA A 101 -3.40 15.03 -5.42
N SER A 102 -3.34 14.41 -4.23
CA SER A 102 -2.07 14.16 -3.54
C SER A 102 -1.14 13.32 -4.42
N ARG A 103 0.03 13.88 -4.77
CA ARG A 103 0.99 13.19 -5.63
C ARG A 103 1.76 12.13 -4.84
N SER A 104 1.98 10.98 -5.47
CA SER A 104 2.90 9.97 -4.94
C SER A 104 4.34 10.49 -4.98
N VAL A 105 5.08 10.34 -3.88
CA VAL A 105 6.50 10.71 -3.83
C VAL A 105 7.35 9.52 -4.25
N ARG A 106 8.02 9.66 -5.40
CA ARG A 106 8.91 8.62 -5.92
C ARG A 106 10.12 8.43 -5.01
N ALA A 107 10.47 7.18 -4.75
CA ALA A 107 11.72 6.85 -4.10
C ALA A 107 12.87 6.96 -5.12
N PRO A 108 14.04 7.51 -4.74
CA PRO A 108 15.21 7.56 -5.63
C PRO A 108 15.70 6.16 -6.04
N ALA A 109 15.61 5.21 -5.10
CA ALA A 109 15.93 3.81 -5.31
C ALA A 109 14.93 2.91 -4.58
N VAL A 110 14.72 1.70 -5.10
CA VAL A 110 13.82 0.68 -4.54
C VAL A 110 14.61 -0.62 -4.41
N GLY A 111 14.38 -1.37 -3.34
CA GLY A 111 15.01 -2.67 -3.09
C GLY A 111 14.07 -3.62 -2.36
N PHE A 112 14.47 -4.88 -2.26
CA PHE A 112 13.71 -5.93 -1.57
C PHE A 112 14.65 -6.82 -0.75
N LEU A 113 14.15 -7.45 0.31
CA LEU A 113 15.00 -8.16 1.28
C LEU A 113 15.84 -9.28 0.66
N LYS A 114 15.24 -10.09 -0.21
CA LYS A 114 15.89 -11.23 -0.86
C LYS A 114 17.08 -10.84 -1.74
N GLN A 115 17.16 -9.56 -2.13
CA GLN A 115 18.29 -9.00 -2.87
C GLN A 115 19.59 -9.06 -2.06
N ASP A 116 19.48 -8.89 -0.74
CA ASP A 116 20.62 -8.76 0.17
C ASP A 116 20.82 -10.06 0.98
N ASP A 117 19.75 -10.79 1.30
CA ASP A 117 19.80 -12.12 1.91
C ASP A 117 18.86 -13.09 1.20
N ALA A 118 19.42 -14.05 0.46
CA ALA A 118 18.66 -15.03 -0.31
C ALA A 118 17.70 -15.90 0.52
N SER A 119 17.87 -15.97 1.85
CA SER A 119 16.98 -16.71 2.76
C SER A 119 15.72 -15.94 3.17
N ALA A 120 15.63 -14.66 2.83
CA ALA A 120 14.46 -13.81 3.08
C ALA A 120 13.32 -14.12 2.09
N GLU A 121 12.57 -15.18 2.37
CA GLU A 121 11.32 -15.53 1.68
C GLU A 121 10.12 -14.87 2.38
N VAL A 122 9.00 -14.70 1.67
CA VAL A 122 7.80 -14.04 2.24
C VAL A 122 7.30 -14.76 3.49
N ASP A 123 7.23 -16.09 3.46
CA ASP A 123 6.78 -16.88 4.61
C ASP A 123 7.74 -16.77 5.79
N SER A 124 9.06 -16.84 5.55
CA SER A 124 10.05 -16.75 6.64
C SER A 124 10.06 -15.35 7.26
N VAL A 125 9.86 -14.30 6.46
CA VAL A 125 9.70 -12.92 6.96
C VAL A 125 8.40 -12.77 7.76
N ARG A 126 7.27 -13.31 7.27
CA ARG A 126 5.98 -13.32 7.98
C ARG A 126 6.13 -13.98 9.36
N GLU A 127 6.68 -15.18 9.40
CA GLU A 127 6.91 -15.93 10.64
C GLU A 127 7.80 -15.17 11.61
N THR A 128 8.87 -14.55 11.11
CA THR A 128 9.77 -13.72 11.93
C THR A 128 9.03 -12.56 12.58
N VAL A 129 8.21 -11.84 11.82
CA VAL A 129 7.41 -10.72 12.36
C VAL A 129 6.42 -11.22 13.41
N ILE A 130 5.67 -12.30 13.13
CA ILE A 130 4.71 -12.87 14.08
C ILE A 130 5.40 -13.30 15.37
N GLN A 131 6.51 -14.04 15.27
CA GLN A 131 7.26 -14.53 16.44
C GLN A 131 7.80 -13.38 17.28
N GLN A 132 8.40 -12.36 16.67
CA GLN A 132 8.96 -11.22 17.39
C GLN A 132 7.86 -10.35 18.00
N PHE A 133 6.71 -10.22 17.33
CA PHE A 133 5.59 -9.44 17.84
C PHE A 133 4.94 -10.14 19.03
N SER A 134 4.77 -11.46 18.95
CA SER A 134 4.19 -12.27 20.02
C SER A 134 4.97 -12.16 21.33
N LYS A 135 6.31 -12.07 21.25
CA LYS A 135 7.19 -11.89 22.42
C LYS A 135 6.97 -10.58 23.19
N GLN A 136 6.25 -9.62 22.63
CA GLN A 136 5.94 -8.35 23.32
C GLN A 136 4.76 -8.47 24.28
N PHE A 137 4.06 -9.60 24.29
CA PHE A 137 2.85 -9.81 25.07
C PHE A 137 2.99 -11.08 25.92
N GLU A 138 2.37 -11.08 27.09
CA GLU A 138 2.28 -12.29 27.94
C GLU A 138 1.46 -13.38 27.23
N GLU A 139 0.39 -12.97 26.54
CA GLU A 139 -0.46 -13.83 25.75
C GLU A 139 -0.60 -13.29 24.32
N CYS A 140 -0.40 -14.16 23.34
CA CYS A 140 -0.61 -13.84 21.93
C CYS A 140 -1.24 -15.04 21.22
N VAL A 141 -2.40 -14.82 20.60
CA VAL A 141 -3.07 -15.83 19.78
C VAL A 141 -2.77 -15.54 18.32
N VAL A 142 -2.19 -16.53 17.64
CA VAL A 142 -1.96 -16.50 16.20
C VAL A 142 -3.04 -17.38 15.55
N THR A 143 -3.73 -16.84 14.55
CA THR A 143 -4.80 -17.56 13.85
C THR A 143 -4.69 -17.29 12.37
N ASP A 144 -4.64 -18.37 11.59
CA ASP A 144 -4.79 -18.28 10.15
C ASP A 144 -6.26 -18.10 9.80
N VAL A 145 -6.53 -17.12 8.95
CA VAL A 145 -7.89 -16.78 8.51
C VAL A 145 -8.03 -17.20 7.06
N ASP A 146 -8.91 -18.17 6.82
CA ASP A 146 -9.38 -18.49 5.47
C ASP A 146 -10.37 -17.42 5.03
N VAL A 147 -9.93 -16.57 4.10
CA VAL A 147 -10.72 -15.45 3.59
C VAL A 147 -11.98 -15.91 2.87
N ASP A 148 -11.92 -17.03 2.13
CA ASP A 148 -13.07 -17.54 1.39
C ASP A 148 -14.14 -18.09 2.34
N GLU A 149 -13.71 -18.70 3.43
CA GLU A 149 -14.62 -19.12 4.50
C GLU A 149 -15.19 -17.94 5.30
N GLU A 150 -14.40 -16.91 5.58
CA GLU A 150 -14.90 -15.67 6.21
C GLU A 150 -15.95 -14.98 5.35
N LEU A 151 -15.76 -14.95 4.03
CA LEU A 151 -16.75 -14.38 3.11
C LEU A 151 -18.08 -15.14 3.11
N LYS A 152 -18.08 -16.43 3.46
CA LYS A 152 -19.33 -17.20 3.59
C LYS A 152 -20.08 -16.91 4.89
N LYS A 153 -19.35 -16.56 5.96
CA LYS A 153 -19.88 -16.47 7.34
C LYS A 153 -20.16 -15.04 7.79
N ASN A 154 -19.39 -14.07 7.28
CA ASN A 154 -19.38 -12.70 7.78
C ASN A 154 -19.96 -11.72 6.76
N LYS A 155 -21.26 -11.41 6.91
CA LYS A 155 -21.98 -10.47 6.02
C LYS A 155 -21.31 -9.10 5.92
N GLN A 156 -20.78 -8.59 7.03
CA GLN A 156 -20.12 -7.28 7.05
C GLN A 156 -18.85 -7.26 6.20
N VAL A 157 -18.08 -8.36 6.17
CA VAL A 157 -16.89 -8.49 5.33
C VAL A 157 -17.29 -8.52 3.86
N VAL A 158 -18.36 -9.21 3.50
CA VAL A 158 -18.90 -9.24 2.12
C VAL A 158 -19.33 -7.85 1.68
N GLU A 159 -20.09 -7.13 2.50
CA GLU A 159 -20.53 -5.77 2.21
C GLU A 159 -19.34 -4.82 2.04
N ASN A 160 -18.35 -4.89 2.94
CA ASN A 160 -17.13 -4.11 2.84
C ASN A 160 -16.34 -4.44 1.57
N LEU A 161 -16.22 -5.73 1.21
CA LEU A 161 -15.54 -6.14 -0.01
C LEU A 161 -16.26 -5.62 -1.26
N SER A 162 -17.59 -5.70 -1.28
CA SER A 162 -18.41 -5.16 -2.36
C SER A 162 -18.22 -3.65 -2.50
N PHE A 163 -18.27 -2.91 -1.38
CA PHE A 163 -18.02 -1.48 -1.34
C PHE A 163 -16.61 -1.12 -1.83
N LEU A 164 -15.58 -1.85 -1.39
CA LEU A 164 -14.19 -1.61 -1.80
C LEU A 164 -13.95 -1.90 -3.29
N LYS A 165 -14.80 -2.74 -3.91
CA LYS A 165 -14.77 -3.05 -5.35
C LYS A 165 -15.68 -2.13 -6.18
N ASP A 166 -16.51 -1.30 -5.55
CA ASP A 166 -17.43 -0.43 -6.26
C ASP A 166 -16.70 0.64 -7.07
N TRP A 167 -17.16 0.90 -8.29
CA TRP A 167 -16.53 1.88 -9.18
C TRP A 167 -16.60 3.30 -8.60
N ASN A 168 -17.71 3.66 -7.94
CA ASN A 168 -17.85 4.99 -7.33
C ASN A 168 -16.90 5.16 -6.14
N TRP A 169 -16.48 4.05 -5.52
CA TRP A 169 -15.42 4.07 -4.52
C TRP A 169 -14.03 4.18 -5.17
N ILE A 170 -13.68 3.26 -6.09
CA ILE A 170 -12.34 3.17 -6.68
C ILE A 170 -12.00 4.42 -7.51
N PHE A 171 -12.93 4.85 -8.37
CA PHE A 171 -12.71 5.96 -9.31
C PHE A 171 -13.55 7.19 -8.96
N GLY A 172 -14.76 7.00 -8.43
CA GLY A 172 -15.65 8.11 -8.08
C GLY A 172 -15.16 8.98 -6.91
N LYS A 173 -14.17 8.52 -6.13
CA LYS A 173 -13.49 9.33 -5.10
C LYS A 173 -12.28 10.11 -5.60
N THR A 174 -11.94 10.00 -6.89
CA THR A 174 -10.83 10.77 -7.49
C THR A 174 -11.13 12.27 -7.38
N PRO A 175 -10.19 13.09 -6.85
CA PRO A 175 -10.32 14.55 -6.88
C PRO A 175 -10.53 15.07 -8.29
N LYS A 176 -11.17 16.23 -8.40
CA LYS A 176 -11.44 16.87 -9.70
C LYS A 176 -10.16 17.08 -10.50
N PHE A 177 -10.23 16.93 -11.81
CA PHE A 177 -9.08 17.14 -12.70
C PHE A 177 -9.50 17.56 -14.11
N TRP A 178 -8.55 18.16 -14.82
CA TRP A 178 -8.62 18.37 -16.26
C TRP A 178 -7.77 17.32 -16.97
N PHE A 179 -8.29 16.80 -18.08
CA PHE A 179 -7.54 15.98 -19.04
C PHE A 179 -7.42 16.73 -20.36
N GLU A 180 -6.19 16.87 -20.86
CA GLU A 180 -5.87 17.59 -22.10
C GLU A 180 -4.91 16.77 -22.95
N ASP A 181 -5.39 16.23 -24.08
CA ASP A 181 -4.59 15.53 -25.08
C ASP A 181 -4.96 16.02 -26.49
N GLY A 182 -4.08 16.82 -27.09
CA GLY A 182 -4.35 17.52 -28.35
C GLY A 182 -5.62 18.40 -28.27
N ASN A 183 -6.62 18.10 -29.10
CA ASN A 183 -7.89 18.84 -29.14
C ASN A 183 -8.92 18.35 -28.11
N ARG A 184 -8.63 17.24 -27.41
CA ARG A 184 -9.51 16.67 -26.40
C ARG A 184 -9.23 17.35 -25.06
N LYS A 185 -10.17 18.16 -24.60
CA LYS A 185 -10.16 18.80 -23.29
C LYS A 185 -11.41 18.40 -22.51
N GLN A 186 -11.21 17.83 -21.33
CA GLN A 186 -12.29 17.31 -20.49
C GLN A 186 -12.11 17.74 -19.04
N TYR A 187 -13.20 18.16 -18.41
CA TYR A 187 -13.28 18.36 -16.96
C TYR A 187 -13.96 17.17 -16.31
N ILE A 188 -13.31 16.58 -15.31
CA ILE A 188 -13.79 15.36 -14.65
C ILE A 188 -14.07 15.65 -13.18
N GLU A 189 -15.27 15.24 -12.73
CA GLU A 189 -15.64 15.21 -11.32
C GLU A 189 -16.20 13.85 -10.95
N ALA A 190 -15.73 13.26 -9.85
CA ALA A 190 -16.13 11.93 -9.38
C ALA A 190 -16.04 10.85 -10.49
N GLY A 191 -14.97 10.93 -11.31
CA GLY A 191 -14.73 10.01 -12.42
C GLY A 191 -15.67 10.18 -13.63
N VAL A 192 -16.55 11.18 -13.64
CA VAL A 192 -17.53 11.44 -14.70
C VAL A 192 -17.18 12.75 -15.43
N ILE A 193 -17.30 12.73 -16.75
CA ILE A 193 -17.04 13.90 -17.60
C ILE A 193 -18.15 14.93 -17.38
N LYS A 194 -17.78 16.14 -16.93
CA LYS A 194 -18.70 17.27 -16.70
C LYS A 194 -18.67 18.29 -17.82
N GLU A 195 -17.50 18.51 -18.41
CA GLU A 195 -17.30 19.38 -19.56
C GLU A 195 -16.42 18.67 -20.59
N CYS A 196 -16.71 18.85 -21.88
CA CYS A 196 -15.94 18.23 -22.96
C CYS A 196 -15.94 19.12 -24.21
N SER A 197 -14.76 19.33 -24.78
CA SER A 197 -14.61 20.02 -26.07
C SER A 197 -15.22 19.27 -27.26
N LEU A 198 -15.43 17.95 -27.13
CA LEU A 198 -15.87 17.04 -28.19
C LEU A 198 -17.23 16.35 -27.90
N GLY A 199 -18.05 16.94 -27.01
CA GLY A 199 -19.50 16.73 -26.97
C GLY A 199 -20.06 15.58 -26.10
N ARG A 200 -19.24 14.69 -25.53
CA ARG A 200 -19.75 13.65 -24.61
C ARG A 200 -19.56 14.05 -23.15
N VAL A 201 -20.66 14.25 -22.44
CA VAL A 201 -20.72 14.56 -21.01
C VAL A 201 -21.63 13.55 -20.31
N GLY A 202 -21.45 13.34 -19.00
CA GLY A 202 -22.24 12.39 -18.20
C GLY A 202 -21.74 10.95 -18.24
N GLU A 203 -20.79 10.63 -19.13
CA GLU A 203 -20.14 9.33 -19.20
C GLU A 203 -18.96 9.21 -18.23
N ARG A 204 -18.60 7.98 -17.87
CA ARG A 204 -17.38 7.69 -17.11
C ARG A 204 -16.17 8.09 -17.93
N PHE A 205 -15.19 8.71 -17.29
CA PHE A 205 -13.94 9.07 -17.94
C PHE A 205 -13.11 7.82 -18.24
N GLU A 206 -12.71 7.69 -19.50
CA GLU A 206 -11.73 6.71 -19.97
C GLU A 206 -10.61 7.48 -20.69
N PRO A 207 -9.35 7.42 -20.21
CA PRO A 207 -8.24 8.21 -20.76
C PRO A 207 -7.83 7.74 -22.16
#